data_AF-A0A662HZY0-F1
#
_entry.id   AF-A0A662HZY0-F1
#
_cell.length_a   1.000
_cell.length_b   1.000
_cell.length_c   1.000
_cell.angle_alpha   90.00
_cell.angle_beta   90.00
_cell.angle_gamma   90.00
#
_symmetry.space_group_name_H-M   'P 1'
#
loop_
_entity.id
_entity.type
_entity.pdbx_description
1 polymer ?
#
loop_
_entity_poly.entity_id
_entity_poly.type
_entity_poly.pdbx_seq_one_letter_code
_entity_poly.pdbx_strand_id
1 'polypeptide(L)' 'EPPAVLGEAIRLYSLGQRDIFDDLLYATAHDHELRLVTLDEELRSFVRRSGLRDVTVTPGELGV' A
#
# COMPACT_ATOMS: atom_id res chain seq x y z
N GLU A 1 7.75 -21.28 4.01
CA GLU A 1 7.33 -20.14 4.85
C GLU A 1 6.43 -19.22 4.02
N PRO A 2 5.43 -18.56 4.62
CA PRO A 2 4.68 -17.54 3.90
C PRO A 2 5.60 -16.38 3.50
N PRO A 3 5.35 -15.69 2.37
CA PRO A 3 6.13 -14.52 1.96
C PRO A 3 6.17 -13.45 3.08
N ALA A 4 7.32 -12.81 3.29
CA ALA A 4 7.48 -11.78 4.32
C ALA A 4 6.45 -10.64 4.20
N VAL A 5 6.09 -10.30 2.96
CA VAL A 5 5.04 -9.31 2.63
C VAL A 5 3.66 -9.66 3.21
N LEU A 6 3.35 -10.93 3.49
CA LEU A 6 2.09 -11.30 4.12
C LEU A 6 2.04 -10.87 5.59
N GLY A 7 3.16 -10.96 6.30
CA GLY A 7 3.24 -10.49 7.70
C GLY A 7 3.10 -8.96 7.79
N GLU A 8 3.67 -8.25 6.83
CA GLU A 8 3.48 -6.81 6.65
C GLU A 8 2.02 -6.46 6.41
N ALA A 9 1.37 -7.13 5.44
CA ALA A 9 -0.03 -6.90 5.11
C ALA A 9 -0.96 -7.13 6.33
N ILE A 10 -0.74 -8.19 7.11
CA ILE A 10 -1.52 -8.45 8.34
C ILE A 10 -1.32 -7.33 9.38
N ARG A 11 -0.11 -6.77 9.49
CA ARG A 11 0.14 -5.64 10.39
C ARG A 11 -0.63 -4.40 9.94
N LEU A 12 -0.60 -4.07 8.65
CA LEU A 12 -1.33 -2.93 8.08
C LEU A 12 -2.84 -3.08 8.27
N TYR A 13 -3.37 -4.28 8.05
CA TYR A 13 -4.76 -4.62 8.31
C TYR A 13 -5.15 -4.34 9.76
N SER A 14 -4.29 -4.73 10.68
CA SER A 14 -4.46 -4.51 12.12
C SER A 14 -4.33 -3.04 12.54
N LEU A 15 -3.62 -2.22 11.77
CA LEU A 15 -3.46 -0.77 11.99
C LEU A 15 -4.66 0.06 11.54
N GLY A 16 -5.59 -0.54 10.79
CA GLY A 16 -6.91 0.05 10.55
C GLY A 16 -7.31 0.24 9.10
N GLN A 17 -6.51 -0.15 8.11
CA GLN A 17 -6.94 -0.11 6.71
C GLN A 17 -8.10 -1.07 6.44
N ARG A 18 -8.03 -2.28 7.03
CA ARG A 18 -9.10 -3.30 6.97
C ARG A 18 -9.45 -3.81 5.58
N ASP A 19 -8.58 -3.58 4.58
CA ASP A 19 -8.63 -4.23 3.27
C ASP A 19 -7.31 -4.98 3.04
N ILE A 20 -7.38 -6.31 3.18
CA ILE A 20 -6.19 -7.16 3.12
C ILE A 20 -5.55 -7.19 1.72
N PHE A 21 -6.30 -6.91 0.66
CA PHE A 21 -5.77 -6.88 -0.70
C PHE A 21 -4.99 -5.58 -0.93
N ASP A 22 -5.51 -4.45 -0.48
CA ASP A 22 -4.77 -3.19 -0.47
C ASP A 22 -3.50 -3.27 0.37
N ASP A 23 -3.61 -3.86 1.57
CA ASP A 23 -2.48 -4.05 2.47
C ASP A 23 -1.38 -4.92 1.83
N LEU A 24 -1.77 -5.97 1.10
CA LEU A 24 -0.84 -6.84 0.39
C LEU A 24 -0.20 -6.15 -0.81
N LEU A 25 -0.98 -5.39 -1.60
CA LEU A 25 -0.47 -4.63 -2.75
C LEU A 25 0.48 -3.53 -2.30
N TYR A 26 0.12 -2.79 -1.25
CA TYR A 26 0.99 -1.79 -0.65
C TYR A 26 2.28 -2.42 -0.10
N ALA A 27 2.17 -3.49 0.69
CA ALA A 27 3.32 -4.19 1.26
C ALA A 27 4.29 -4.67 0.17
N THR A 28 3.75 -5.24 -0.90
CA THR A 28 4.52 -5.71 -2.06
C THR A 28 5.23 -4.55 -2.76
N ALA A 29 4.52 -3.45 -3.02
CA ALA A 29 5.12 -2.28 -3.65
C ALA A 29 6.21 -1.63 -2.78
N HIS A 30 5.96 -1.54 -1.47
CA HIS A 30 6.90 -1.00 -0.50
C HIS A 30 8.18 -1.83 -0.40
N ASP A 31 8.08 -3.15 -0.27
CA ASP A 31 9.21 -4.07 -0.12
C ASP A 31 10.10 -4.13 -1.37
N HIS A 32 9.50 -4.05 -2.55
CA HIS A 32 10.20 -4.12 -3.84
C HIS A 32 10.54 -2.75 -4.45
N GLU A 33 10.35 -1.64 -3.71
CA GLU A 33 10.57 -0.27 -4.18
C GLU A 33 9.83 0.08 -5.48
N LEU A 34 8.63 -0.50 -5.65
CA LEU A 34 7.76 -0.23 -6.80
C LEU A 34 6.82 0.93 -6.50
N ARG A 35 6.18 1.44 -7.56
CA ARG A 35 5.05 2.37 -7.43
C ARG A 35 3.72 1.62 -7.59
N LEU A 36 2.81 1.81 -6.65
CA LEU A 36 1.46 1.25 -6.69
C LEU A 36 0.54 2.24 -7.41
N VAL A 37 0.12 1.89 -8.62
CA VAL A 37 -0.83 2.71 -9.39
C VAL A 37 -2.24 2.48 -8.85
N THR A 38 -2.89 3.53 -8.35
CA THR A 38 -4.23 3.45 -7.78
C THR A 38 -4.99 4.77 -7.91
N LEU A 39 -6.32 4.68 -7.96
CA LEU A 39 -7.25 5.80 -7.83
C LEU A 39 -7.95 5.81 -6.46
N ASP A 40 -7.59 4.88 -5.57
CA ASP A 40 -8.19 4.76 -4.25
C ASP A 40 -7.64 5.84 -3.31
N GLU A 41 -8.44 6.89 -3.09
CA GLU A 41 -8.06 7.98 -2.20
C GLU A 41 -8.12 7.59 -0.72
N GLU A 42 -8.87 6.55 -0.33
CA GLU A 42 -8.90 6.06 1.05
C GLU A 42 -7.56 5.40 1.41
N LEU A 43 -7.05 4.52 0.54
CA LEU A 43 -5.73 3.91 0.66
C LEU A 43 -4.62 4.97 0.67
N ARG A 44 -4.63 5.90 -0.29
CA ARG A 44 -3.65 7.00 -0.36
C ARG A 44 -3.65 7.82 0.93
N SER A 45 -4.83 8.13 1.45
CA SER A 45 -4.98 8.89 2.69
C SER A 45 -4.55 8.09 3.91
N PHE A 46 -4.83 6.78 3.96
CA PHE A 46 -4.36 5.89 5.03
C PHE A 46 -2.83 5.88 5.08
N VAL A 47 -2.15 5.64 3.96
CA VAL A 47 -0.69 5.62 3.86
C VAL A 47 -0.07 6.91 4.41
N ARG A 48 -0.59 8.07 3.98
CA ARG A 48 -0.12 9.39 4.42
C ARG A 48 -0.35 9.65 5.90
N ARG A 49 -1.54 9.35 6.42
CA ARG A 49 -1.87 9.57 7.84
C ARG A 49 -1.14 8.61 8.77
N SER A 50 -0.84 7.40 8.32
CA SER A 50 -0.11 6.38 9.06
C SER A 50 1.42 6.62 9.09
N GLY A 51 1.91 7.67 8.43
CA GLY A 51 3.34 7.99 8.36
C GLY A 51 4.17 6.97 7.58
N LEU A 52 3.51 6.16 6.76
CA LEU A 52 4.16 5.16 5.92
C LEU A 52 4.78 5.83 4.69
N ARG A 53 5.78 5.19 4.07
CA ARG A 53 6.35 5.69 2.81
C ARG A 53 5.26 5.70 1.74
N ASP A 54 4.97 6.87 1.17
CA ASP A 54 4.00 6.97 0.08
C ASP A 54 4.61 6.39 -1.21
N VAL A 55 4.18 5.17 -1.55
CA VAL A 55 4.54 4.48 -2.81
C VAL A 55 3.40 4.52 -3.81
N THR A 56 2.30 5.21 -3.50
CA THR A 56 1.12 5.28 -4.35
C THR A 56 1.29 6.35 -5.43
N VAL A 57 0.74 6.08 -6.62
CA VAL A 57 0.63 7.07 -7.71
C VAL A 57 -0.71 6.93 -8.41
N THR A 58 -1.26 8.04 -8.89
CA THR A 58 -2.41 8.01 -9.79
C THR A 58 -1.95 7.81 -11.24
N PRO A 59 -2.82 7.35 -12.14
CA PRO A 59 -2.54 7.34 -13.58
C PRO A 59 -2.12 8.72 -14.11
N GLY A 60 -2.74 9.81 -13.65
CA GLY A 60 -2.37 11.17 -14.05
C GLY A 60 -0.97 11.58 -13.59
N GLU A 61 -0.51 11.10 -12.43
CA GLU A 61 0.85 11.31 -11.92
C GLU A 61 1.91 10.52 -12.72
N LEU A 62 1.52 9.52 -13.51
CA LEU A 62 2.40 8.78 -14.43
C LEU A 62 2.62 9.49 -15.77
N GLY A 63 1.79 10.47 -16.12
CA GLY A 63 1.83 11.13 -17.43
C GLY A 63 1.40 10.23 -18.60
N VAL A 64 0.61 9.19 -18.31
CA VAL A 64 -0.03 8.30 -19.31
C VAL A 64 -1.43 8.79 -19.68
#